data_AF-A0A9X8VAZ0-F1
#
_entry.id   AF-A0A9X8VAZ0-F1
#
_cell.length_a   1.000
_cell.length_b   1.000
_cell.length_c   1.000
_cell.angle_alpha   90.00
_cell.angle_beta   90.00
_cell.angle_gamma   90.00
#
_symmetry.space_group_name_H-M   'P 1'
#
loop_
_entity.id
_entity.type
_entity.pdbx_description
1 polymer ?
#
loop_
_entity_poly.entity_id
_entity_poly.type
_entity_poly.pdbx_seq_one_letter_code
_entity_poly.pdbx_strand_id
1 'polypeptide(L)' 'MSLYRTFTAADAVEYARQYGQVAEPQALVSADEIGDGNLNLVFKIRDREGVSRVIVKQALPYVR' A
#
# COMPACT_ATOMS: atom_id res chain seq x y z
N MET A 1 -8.49 -13.25 -13.28
CA MET A 1 -7.53 -12.14 -13.42
C MET A 1 -8.16 -10.90 -12.79
N SER A 2 -7.54 -10.30 -11.78
CA SER A 2 -7.95 -8.99 -11.30
C SER A 2 -7.63 -7.94 -12.36
N LEU A 3 -8.59 -7.09 -12.69
CA LEU A 3 -8.37 -5.93 -13.55
C LEU A 3 -7.41 -4.97 -12.84
N TYR A 4 -6.47 -4.39 -13.59
CA TYR A 4 -5.60 -3.35 -13.07
C TYR A 4 -6.43 -2.14 -12.64
N ARG A 5 -6.15 -1.63 -11.43
CA ARG A 5 -6.66 -0.36 -10.95
C ARG A 5 -5.60 0.35 -10.11
N THR A 6 -5.45 1.65 -10.28
CA THR A 6 -4.59 2.47 -9.44
C THR A 6 -5.12 2.50 -8.02
N PHE A 7 -4.26 2.31 -7.03
CA PHE A 7 -4.65 2.23 -5.63
C PHE A 7 -4.81 3.63 -5.02
N THR A 8 -5.84 3.75 -4.20
CA THR A 8 -5.88 4.73 -3.11
C THR A 8 -5.06 4.23 -1.90
N ALA A 9 -4.82 5.08 -0.91
CA ALA A 9 -4.20 4.65 0.35
C ALA A 9 -5.00 3.53 1.05
N ALA A 10 -6.33 3.60 1.03
CA ALA A 10 -7.19 2.57 1.59
C ALA A 10 -7.06 1.23 0.82
N ASP A 11 -6.98 1.27 -0.51
CA ASP A 11 -6.74 0.07 -1.31
C ASP A 11 -5.41 -0.59 -0.97
N ALA A 12 -4.37 0.20 -0.71
CA ALA A 12 -3.05 -0.31 -0.32
C ALA A 12 -3.08 -1.01 1.05
N VAL A 13 -3.89 -0.50 2.00
CA VAL A 13 -4.11 -1.17 3.30
C VAL A 13 -4.80 -2.51 3.09
N GLU A 14 -5.90 -2.56 2.35
CA GLU A 14 -6.63 -3.82 2.09
C GLU A 14 -5.77 -4.83 1.32
N TYR A 15 -5.00 -4.37 0.34
CA TYR A 15 -4.07 -5.21 -0.38
C TYR A 15 -2.99 -5.79 0.54
N ALA A 16 -2.42 -4.99 1.44
CA ALA A 16 -1.45 -5.45 2.42
C ALA A 16 -2.06 -6.42 3.45
N ARG A 17 -3.33 -6.23 3.85
CA ARG A 17 -4.04 -7.17 4.71
C ARG A 17 -4.19 -8.53 4.05
N GLN A 18 -4.51 -8.54 2.77
CA GLN A 18 -4.76 -9.77 2.03
C GLN A 18 -3.47 -10.50 1.60
N TYR A 19 -2.44 -9.76 1.21
CA TYR A 19 -1.26 -10.32 0.52
C TYR A 19 0.08 -9.99 1.18
N GLY A 20 0.10 -9.15 2.21
CA GLY A 20 1.32 -8.66 2.86
C GLY A 20 2.02 -9.66 3.79
N GLN A 21 1.42 -10.84 4.03
CA GLN A 21 1.99 -11.93 4.82
C GLN A 21 2.46 -11.52 6.23
N VAL A 22 1.80 -10.53 6.83
CA VAL A 22 2.04 -10.13 8.22
C VAL A 22 1.26 -11.03 9.18
N ALA A 23 1.80 -11.25 10.39
CA ALA A 23 1.17 -12.11 11.40
C ALA A 23 -0.22 -11.64 11.83
N GLU A 24 -0.41 -10.32 11.93
CA GLU A 24 -1.68 -9.69 12.30
C GLU A 24 -2.12 -8.68 11.22
N PRO A 25 -2.69 -9.14 10.09
CA PRO A 25 -3.10 -8.26 9.00
C PRO A 25 -4.04 -7.14 9.46
N GLN A 26 -4.95 -7.43 10.37
CA GLN A 26 -5.96 -6.46 10.83
C GLN A 26 -5.42 -5.42 11.82
N ALA A 27 -4.14 -5.52 12.18
CA ALA A 27 -3.42 -4.46 12.87
C ALA A 27 -3.05 -3.32 11.90
N LEU A 28 -2.94 -3.58 10.59
CA LEU A 28 -2.68 -2.54 9.59
C LEU A 28 -3.91 -1.65 9.43
N VAL A 29 -3.77 -0.34 9.65
CA VAL A 29 -4.92 0.59 9.70
C VAL A 29 -4.79 1.83 8.82
N SER A 30 -3.58 2.20 8.41
CA SER A 30 -3.37 3.40 7.60
C SER A 30 -2.21 3.23 6.64
N ALA A 31 -2.18 4.10 5.63
CA ALA A 31 -1.11 4.16 4.64
C ALA A 31 -0.81 5.61 4.30
N ASP A 32 0.48 5.93 4.21
CA ASP A 32 0.94 7.18 3.60
C ASP A 32 1.53 6.90 2.23
N GLU A 33 1.19 7.72 1.25
CA GLU A 33 1.89 7.74 -0.04
C GLU A 33 3.18 8.55 0.13
N ILE A 34 4.32 7.91 -0.15
CA ILE A 34 5.67 8.43 0.06
C ILE A 34 6.52 8.36 -1.22
N GLY A 35 5.88 8.19 -2.37
CA GLY A 35 6.54 8.20 -3.67
C GLY A 35 7.06 9.59 -4.02
N ASP A 36 8.02 9.63 -4.94
CA ASP A 36 8.61 10.85 -5.48
C ASP A 36 7.76 11.51 -6.58
N GLY A 37 6.57 10.95 -6.85
CA GLY A 37 5.64 11.46 -7.84
C GLY A 37 5.92 11.04 -9.28
N ASN A 38 6.91 10.19 -9.56
CA ASN A 38 7.30 9.84 -10.93
C ASN A 38 6.52 8.62 -11.49
N LEU A 39 7.08 7.41 -11.32
CA LEU A 39 6.63 6.19 -12.01
C LEU A 39 5.78 5.26 -11.15
N ASN A 40 5.89 5.36 -9.83
CA ASN A 40 5.29 4.41 -8.90
C ASN A 40 4.58 5.15 -7.77
N LEU A 41 3.50 4.57 -7.30
CA LEU A 41 2.96 4.88 -5.98
C LEU A 41 3.67 3.98 -4.97
N VAL A 42 4.14 4.58 -3.87
CA VAL A 42 4.78 3.84 -2.77
C VAL A 42 4.00 4.14 -1.51
N PHE A 43 3.33 3.13 -0.96
CA PHE A 43 2.53 3.26 0.25
C PHE A 43 3.26 2.63 1.43
N LYS A 44 3.46 3.43 2.48
CA LYS A 44 3.98 2.97 3.77
C LYS A 44 2.81 2.60 4.67
N ILE A 45 2.60 1.30 4.89
CA ILE A 45 1.47 0.78 5.67
C ILE A 45 1.84 0.71 7.15
N ARG A 46 1.00 1.30 8.00
CA ARG A 46 1.20 1.38 9.45
C ARG A 46 0.18 0.55 10.21
N ASP A 47 0.62 0.04 11.35
CA ASP A 47 -0.27 -0.55 12.33
C ASP A 47 -0.92 0.51 13.25
N ARG A 48 -1.69 0.04 14.24
CA ARG A 48 -2.38 0.89 15.23
C ARG A 48 -1.44 1.73 16.10
N GLU A 49 -0.21 1.27 16.28
CA GLU A 49 0.85 1.98 17.01
C GLU A 49 1.59 2.99 16.11
N GLY A 50 1.17 3.12 14.85
CA GLY A 50 1.84 3.96 13.85
C GLY A 50 3.14 3.36 13.33
N VAL A 51 3.46 2.12 13.68
CA VAL A 51 4.69 1.45 13.24
C VAL A 51 4.51 0.94 11.83
N SER A 52 5.50 1.22 10.97
CA SER A 52 5.53 0.70 9.61
C SER A 52 5.75 -0.81 9.63
N ARG A 53 4.86 -1.56 8.99
CA ARG A 53 4.97 -3.02 8.89
C ARG A 53 5.21 -3.52 7.47
N VAL A 54 4.65 -2.82 6.48
CA VAL A 54 4.68 -3.24 5.06
C VAL A 54 4.87 -2.03 4.17
N ILE A 55 5.59 -2.20 3.05
CA ILE A 55 5.60 -1.26 1.93
C ILE A 55 4.85 -1.89 0.76
N VAL A 56 3.88 -1.19 0.21
CA VAL A 56 3.19 -1.56 -1.04
C VAL A 56 3.67 -0.64 -2.15
N LYS A 57 4.26 -1.21 -3.21
CA LYS A 57 4.69 -0.44 -4.40
C LYS A 57 3.85 -0.84 -5.59
N GLN A 58 3.26 0.13 -6.27
CA GLN A 58 2.46 -0.07 -7.48
C GLN A 58 3.07 0.70 -8.65
N ALA A 59 3.33 0.00 -9.75
CA ALA A 59 3.68 0.63 -11.02
C ALA A 59 2.44 1.29 -11.65
N LEU A 60 2.62 2.52 -12.15
CA LEU A 60 1.60 3.21 -12.95
C LEU A 60 1.77 2.89 -14.43
N PRO A 61 0.71 3.00 -15.26
CA PRO A 61 0.80 2.77 -16.70
C PRO A 61 1.39 3.98 -17.45
N TYR A 62 1.86 5.01 -16.74
CA TYR A 62 2.45 6.24 -17.26
C TYR A 62 3.44 6.85 -16.26
N VAL A 63 4.30 7.74 -16.75
CA VAL A 63 5.10 8.68 -15.94
C VAL A 63 4.20 9.87 -15.61
N ARG A 64 4.21 10.33 -14.36
CA ARG A 64 3.50 11.56 -13.93
C ARG A 64 4.27 12.83 -14.25
#